data_AF-A0A0Q6TG65-F1
#
_entry.id   AF-A0A0Q6TG65-F1
#
_cell.length_a   1.000
_cell.length_b   1.000
_cell.length_c   1.000
_cell.angle_alpha   90.00
_cell.angle_beta   90.00
_cell.angle_gamma   90.00
#
_symmetry.space_group_name_H-M   'P 1'
#
loop_
_entity.id
_entity.type
_entity.pdbx_description
1 polymer ?
#
loop_
_entity_poly.entity_id
_entity_poly.type
_entity_poly.pdbx_seq_one_letter_code
_entity_poly.pdbx_strand_id
1 'polypeptide(L)'
;MQFKQFTVASCFSSFMLPHILFVEELEARQKAVMSCCLAWNISLFPDAAQEDHIERIWKMVEADNQEAPSPGLEQGFKQDLRMLVEQKQELFPWTHANIPKADLIGAGVHDVLRIATGTGTTEEIEILAWPNPTGLPLIIEHLRGIQSDTAAQVGLLEQAHRIPGAFTDIEATQMTTAYCVQRADLVGYQRILTVWRDTQPAPSVKRVIGHWLGVLDEIRADTKAVLNILVSCR
;
A
#
# COMPACT_ATOMS: atom_id res chain seq x y z
N MET A 1 14.76 -3.68 20.18
CA MET A 1 14.00 -4.25 19.05
C MET A 1 14.78 -4.01 17.77
N GLN A 2 15.03 -5.01 16.94
CA GLN A 2 15.51 -4.76 15.58
C GLN A 2 14.30 -4.62 14.67
N PHE A 3 14.04 -3.40 14.19
CA PHE A 3 13.00 -3.17 13.21
C PHE A 3 13.52 -3.50 11.83
N LYS A 4 12.72 -4.24 11.05
CA LYS A 4 12.99 -4.44 9.62
C LYS A 4 13.05 -3.06 8.97
N GLN A 5 14.15 -2.74 8.31
CA GLN A 5 14.26 -1.51 7.53
C GLN A 5 13.49 -1.68 6.23
N PHE A 6 12.57 -0.76 5.97
CA PHE A 6 11.79 -0.73 4.74
C PHE A 6 12.36 0.35 3.82
N THR A 7 12.62 -0.03 2.58
CA THR A 7 13.03 0.91 1.52
C THR A 7 11.81 1.65 0.98
N VAL A 8 12.04 2.76 0.27
CA VAL A 8 10.98 3.47 -0.45
C VAL A 8 10.30 2.55 -1.47
N ALA A 9 11.09 1.68 -2.11
CA ALA A 9 10.57 0.67 -3.03
C ALA A 9 9.64 -0.33 -2.33
N SER A 10 10.01 -0.78 -1.12
CA SER A 10 9.16 -1.66 -0.30
C SER A 10 7.84 -0.99 0.07
N CYS A 11 7.87 0.28 0.48
CA CYS A 11 6.65 1.05 0.78
C CYS A 11 5.75 1.18 -0.46
N PHE A 12 6.34 1.47 -1.62
CA PHE A 12 5.60 1.58 -2.87
C PHE A 12 5.01 0.24 -3.32
N SER A 13 5.74 -0.87 -3.18
CA SER A 13 5.20 -2.19 -3.52
C SER A 13 3.97 -2.52 -2.68
N SER A 14 3.98 -2.24 -1.38
CA SER A 14 2.83 -2.45 -0.50
C SER A 14 1.65 -1.53 -0.84
N PHE A 15 1.92 -0.27 -1.20
CA PHE A 15 0.90 0.68 -1.64
C PHE A 15 0.20 0.24 -2.93
N MET A 16 0.97 -0.22 -3.92
CA MET A 16 0.48 -0.51 -5.27
C MET A 16 -0.15 -1.90 -5.38
N LEU A 17 0.31 -2.88 -4.61
CA LEU A 17 -0.13 -4.28 -4.69
C LEU A 17 -1.67 -4.47 -4.76
N PRO A 18 -2.49 -3.81 -3.91
CA PRO A 18 -3.94 -3.98 -3.96
C PRO A 18 -4.59 -3.68 -5.31
N HIS A 19 -3.98 -2.80 -6.10
CA HIS A 19 -4.50 -2.30 -7.38
C HIS A 19 -4.18 -3.22 -8.56
N ILE A 20 -3.25 -4.17 -8.39
CA ILE A 20 -2.89 -5.15 -9.42
C ILE A 20 -3.34 -6.57 -9.07
N LEU A 21 -3.71 -6.83 -7.81
CA LEU A 21 -4.24 -8.12 -7.37
C LEU A 21 -5.49 -8.52 -8.17
N PHE A 22 -5.43 -9.70 -8.80
CA PHE A 22 -6.49 -10.31 -9.60
C PHE A 22 -6.90 -9.54 -10.88
N VAL A 23 -6.05 -8.64 -11.40
CA VAL A 23 -6.19 -7.98 -12.72
C VAL A 23 -5.56 -8.77 -13.88
N GLU A 24 -6.32 -9.60 -14.59
CA GLU A 24 -5.77 -10.67 -15.47
C GLU A 24 -4.77 -10.18 -16.54
N GLU A 25 -5.08 -9.06 -17.18
CA GLU A 25 -4.29 -8.52 -18.28
C GLU A 25 -3.02 -7.81 -17.76
N LEU A 26 -1.85 -8.21 -18.25
CA LEU A 26 -0.57 -7.58 -17.90
C LEU A 26 -0.57 -6.08 -18.23
N GLU A 27 -1.15 -5.69 -19.37
CA GLU A 27 -1.24 -4.28 -19.77
C GLU A 27 -2.07 -3.46 -18.77
N ALA A 28 -3.18 -4.02 -18.28
CA ALA A 28 -3.99 -3.37 -17.25
C ALA A 28 -3.23 -3.24 -15.93
N ARG A 29 -2.44 -4.25 -15.53
CA ARG A 29 -1.55 -4.15 -14.37
C ARG A 29 -0.48 -3.09 -14.53
N GLN A 30 0.17 -3.02 -15.70
CA GLN A 30 1.17 -2.00 -16.00
C GLN A 30 0.57 -0.59 -15.91
N LYS A 31 -0.64 -0.38 -16.44
CA LYS A 31 -1.38 0.89 -16.31
C LYS A 31 -1.69 1.23 -14.85
N ALA A 32 -2.07 0.25 -14.03
CA ALA A 32 -2.29 0.44 -12.60
C ALA A 32 -1.00 0.80 -11.85
N VAL A 33 0.13 0.14 -12.14
CA VAL A 33 1.45 0.48 -11.58
C VAL A 33 1.85 1.91 -11.95
N MET A 34 1.68 2.29 -13.21
CA MET A 34 1.96 3.65 -13.68
C MET A 34 1.09 4.68 -12.96
N SER A 35 -0.21 4.41 -12.80
CA SER A 35 -1.14 5.30 -12.09
C SER A 35 -0.76 5.45 -10.62
N CYS A 36 -0.37 4.35 -9.95
CA CYS A 36 0.16 4.39 -8.58
C CYS A 36 1.45 5.21 -8.49
N CYS A 37 2.35 5.08 -9.47
CA CYS A 37 3.60 5.85 -9.54
C CYS A 37 3.33 7.36 -9.71
N LEU A 38 2.41 7.73 -10.60
CA LEU A 38 1.98 9.12 -10.78
C LEU A 38 1.39 9.67 -9.49
N ALA A 39 0.42 8.98 -8.90
CA ALA A 39 -0.21 9.39 -7.64
C ALA A 39 0.80 9.53 -6.50
N TRP A 40 1.75 8.59 -6.40
CA TRP A 40 2.83 8.67 -5.41
C TRP A 40 3.62 9.97 -5.53
N ASN A 41 4.01 10.36 -6.74
CA ASN A 41 4.76 11.59 -6.96
C ASN A 41 3.90 12.85 -6.81
N ILE A 42 2.63 12.82 -7.25
CA ILE A 42 1.69 13.94 -7.08
C ILE A 42 1.48 14.24 -5.60
N SER A 43 1.37 13.20 -4.76
CA SER A 43 1.19 13.33 -3.31
C SER A 43 2.33 14.06 -2.58
N LEU A 44 3.48 14.28 -3.25
CA LEU A 44 4.61 15.03 -2.69
C LEU A 44 4.43 16.55 -2.82
N PHE A 45 3.51 16.99 -3.67
CA PHE A 45 3.17 18.42 -3.80
C PHE A 45 2.13 18.83 -2.75
N PRO A 46 2.12 20.12 -2.34
CA PRO A 46 1.05 20.65 -1.49
C PRO A 46 -0.33 20.44 -2.13
N ASP A 47 -1.36 20.21 -1.31
CA ASP A 47 -2.73 19.90 -1.77
C ASP A 47 -3.26 20.92 -2.79
N ALA A 48 -2.97 22.21 -2.59
CA ALA A 48 -3.36 23.29 -3.49
C ALA A 48 -2.76 23.17 -4.92
N ALA A 49 -1.68 22.42 -5.10
CA ALA A 49 -1.01 22.22 -6.38
C ALA A 49 -1.30 20.84 -7.01
N GLN A 50 -1.84 19.87 -6.25
CA GLN A 50 -2.02 18.51 -6.74
C GLN A 50 -2.98 18.42 -7.92
N GLU A 51 -4.07 19.18 -7.90
CA GLU A 51 -5.05 19.22 -8.98
C GLU A 51 -4.41 19.75 -10.28
N ASP A 52 -3.61 20.82 -10.20
CA ASP A 52 -2.87 21.35 -11.35
C ASP A 52 -1.92 20.31 -11.96
N HIS A 53 -1.32 19.44 -11.13
CA HIS A 53 -0.47 18.36 -11.60
C HIS A 53 -1.28 17.25 -12.30
N ILE A 54 -2.43 16.87 -11.76
CA ILE A 54 -3.36 15.90 -12.39
C ILE A 54 -3.81 16.42 -13.76
N GLU A 55 -4.19 17.70 -13.85
CA GLU A 55 -4.60 18.36 -15.09
C GLU A 55 -3.47 18.37 -16.15
N ARG A 56 -2.23 18.67 -15.74
CA ARG A 56 -1.08 18.65 -16.65
C ARG A 56 -0.79 17.25 -17.18
N ILE A 57 -0.90 16.22 -16.33
CA ILE A 57 -0.71 14.83 -16.75
C ILE A 57 -1.77 14.44 -17.78
N TRP A 58 -3.03 14.78 -17.54
CA TRP A 58 -4.10 14.51 -18.51
C TRP A 58 -3.82 15.16 -19.86
N LYS A 59 -3.39 16.43 -19.88
CA LYS A 59 -3.03 17.14 -21.12
C LYS A 59 -1.86 16.49 -21.88
N MET A 60 -0.88 15.92 -21.17
CA MET A 60 0.20 15.17 -21.81
C MET A 60 -0.34 13.87 -22.45
N VAL A 61 -1.19 13.14 -21.73
CA VAL A 61 -1.85 11.93 -22.26
C VAL A 61 -2.71 12.26 -23.47
N GLU A 62 -3.49 13.35 -23.44
CA GLU A 62 -4.29 13.80 -24.58
C GLU A 62 -3.42 14.16 -25.79
N ALA A 63 -2.31 14.86 -25.57
CA ALA A 63 -1.38 15.24 -26.65
C ALA A 63 -0.66 14.04 -27.29
N ASP A 64 -0.39 12.99 -26.53
CA ASP A 64 0.29 11.78 -26.99
C ASP A 64 -0.65 10.82 -27.74
N ASN A 65 -1.97 10.97 -27.59
CA ASN A 65 -2.97 10.14 -28.25
C ASN A 65 -3.43 10.75 -29.59
N GLN A 66 -3.51 9.91 -30.62
CA GLN A 66 -3.97 10.34 -31.95
C GLN A 66 -5.50 10.45 -32.06
N GLU A 67 -6.23 9.75 -31.17
CA GLU A 67 -7.68 9.70 -31.16
C GLU A 67 -8.25 10.51 -30.00
N ALA A 68 -9.44 11.08 -30.21
CA ALA A 68 -10.15 11.78 -29.15
C ALA A 68 -10.47 10.80 -28.01
N PRO A 69 -10.27 11.20 -26.73
CA PRO A 69 -10.55 10.34 -25.60
C PRO A 69 -12.03 9.95 -25.56
N SER A 70 -12.30 8.70 -25.18
CA SER A 70 -13.67 8.22 -25.02
C SER A 70 -14.42 9.04 -23.95
N PRO A 71 -15.75 9.28 -24.11
CA PRO A 71 -16.53 10.01 -23.13
C PRO A 71 -16.37 9.43 -21.72
N GLY A 72 -16.07 10.28 -20.75
CA GLY A 72 -15.89 9.90 -19.34
C GLY A 72 -14.49 9.39 -18.97
N LEU A 73 -13.60 9.15 -19.93
CA LEU A 73 -12.23 8.67 -19.67
C LEU A 73 -11.43 9.68 -18.81
N GLU A 74 -11.52 10.96 -19.15
CA GLU A 74 -10.87 12.04 -18.39
C GLU A 74 -11.32 12.03 -16.92
N GLN A 75 -12.64 12.00 -16.70
CA GLN A 75 -13.21 12.07 -15.37
C GLN A 75 -12.79 10.84 -14.54
N GLY A 76 -12.85 9.64 -15.14
CA GLY A 76 -12.39 8.41 -14.49
C GLY A 76 -10.92 8.47 -14.11
N PHE A 77 -10.05 8.83 -15.07
CA PHE A 77 -8.62 8.97 -14.84
C PHE A 77 -8.29 9.93 -13.69
N LYS A 78 -8.89 11.12 -13.68
CA LYS A 78 -8.66 12.12 -12.64
C LYS A 78 -9.18 11.64 -11.28
N GLN A 79 -10.34 11.00 -11.25
CA GLN A 79 -10.90 10.47 -10.01
C GLN A 79 -10.03 9.35 -9.41
N ASP A 80 -9.52 8.45 -10.25
CA ASP A 80 -8.62 7.37 -9.83
C ASP A 80 -7.32 7.95 -9.26
N LEU A 81 -6.72 8.96 -9.92
CA LEU A 81 -5.53 9.62 -9.39
C LEU A 81 -5.78 10.32 -8.06
N ARG A 82 -6.90 11.03 -7.88
CA ARG A 82 -7.24 11.67 -6.60
C ARG A 82 -7.35 10.64 -5.47
N MET A 83 -8.09 9.55 -5.71
CA MET A 83 -8.21 8.46 -4.75
C MET A 83 -6.85 7.87 -4.37
N LEU A 84 -5.97 7.63 -5.34
CA LEU A 84 -4.63 7.08 -5.10
C LEU A 84 -3.73 8.07 -4.34
N VAL A 85 -3.83 9.37 -4.62
CA VAL A 85 -3.10 10.42 -3.90
C VAL A 85 -3.52 10.46 -2.44
N GLU A 86 -4.83 10.50 -2.17
CA GLU A 86 -5.38 10.47 -0.81
C GLU A 86 -4.94 9.20 -0.07
N GLN A 87 -5.02 8.04 -0.73
CA GLN A 87 -4.60 6.77 -0.14
C GLN A 87 -3.10 6.75 0.19
N LYS A 88 -2.23 7.27 -0.68
CA LYS A 88 -0.80 7.38 -0.40
C LYS A 88 -0.57 8.27 0.82
N GLN A 89 -1.21 9.45 0.87
CA GLN A 89 -1.08 10.37 2.01
C GLN A 89 -1.56 9.73 3.32
N GLU A 90 -2.64 8.93 3.29
CA GLU A 90 -3.16 8.22 4.46
C GLU A 90 -2.23 7.11 4.97
N LEU A 91 -1.64 6.33 4.05
CA LEU A 91 -0.82 5.17 4.38
C LEU A 91 0.63 5.55 4.67
N PHE A 92 1.19 6.50 3.91
CA PHE A 92 2.60 6.91 3.96
C PHE A 92 2.77 8.45 4.04
N PRO A 93 2.23 9.09 5.09
CA PRO A 93 2.23 10.55 5.21
C PRO A 93 3.63 11.17 5.30
N TRP A 94 4.61 10.45 5.85
CA TRP A 94 5.98 10.94 6.06
C TRP A 94 6.99 10.46 5.02
N THR A 95 6.55 9.69 4.02
CA THR A 95 7.44 9.20 2.96
C THR A 95 7.51 10.25 1.84
N HIS A 96 8.50 11.14 1.94
CA HIS A 96 8.74 12.26 1.02
C HIS A 96 9.76 11.95 -0.09
N ALA A 97 9.84 10.68 -0.51
CA ALA A 97 10.75 10.25 -1.57
C ALA A 97 9.98 10.07 -2.88
N ASN A 98 10.53 10.58 -3.98
CA ASN A 98 9.97 10.38 -5.30
C ASN A 98 10.34 9.01 -5.87
N ILE A 99 9.50 8.54 -6.78
CA ILE A 99 9.69 7.32 -7.56
C ILE A 99 9.63 7.73 -9.03
N PRO A 100 10.77 8.09 -9.65
CA PRO A 100 10.79 8.56 -11.03
C PRO A 100 10.19 7.55 -12.01
N LYS A 101 10.32 6.25 -11.72
CA LYS A 101 9.83 5.19 -12.60
C LYS A 101 9.48 3.94 -11.81
N ALA A 102 8.35 3.33 -12.15
CA ALA A 102 7.99 1.99 -11.74
C ALA A 102 7.44 1.22 -12.93
N ASP A 103 8.02 0.06 -13.24
CA ASP A 103 7.60 -0.80 -14.34
C ASP A 103 7.24 -2.18 -13.79
N LEU A 104 6.23 -2.81 -14.38
CA LEU A 104 5.87 -4.20 -14.10
C LEU A 104 6.22 -5.07 -15.32
N ILE A 105 7.06 -6.08 -15.11
CA ILE A 105 7.47 -7.03 -16.14
C ILE A 105 6.83 -8.38 -15.85
N GLY A 106 6.10 -8.94 -16.82
CA GLY A 106 5.57 -10.30 -16.70
C GLY A 106 6.70 -11.32 -16.75
N ALA A 107 6.87 -12.11 -15.69
CA ALA A 107 7.91 -13.14 -15.57
C ALA A 107 7.31 -14.53 -15.28
N GLY A 108 6.18 -14.85 -15.92
CA GLY A 108 5.52 -16.15 -15.82
C GLY A 108 4.67 -16.27 -14.56
N VAL A 109 5.17 -16.97 -13.53
CA VAL A 109 4.42 -17.23 -12.28
C VAL A 109 4.39 -16.00 -11.36
N HIS A 110 5.43 -15.17 -11.43
CA HIS A 110 5.51 -13.89 -10.72
C HIS A 110 5.63 -12.76 -11.73
N ASP A 111 5.10 -11.60 -11.40
CA ASP A 111 5.49 -10.36 -12.06
C ASP A 111 6.69 -9.77 -11.31
N VAL A 112 7.59 -9.07 -12.02
CA VAL A 112 8.71 -8.36 -11.41
C VAL A 112 8.43 -6.87 -11.46
N LEU A 113 8.32 -6.26 -10.29
CA LEU A 113 8.19 -4.83 -10.13
C LEU A 113 9.58 -4.20 -10.04
N ARG A 114 9.92 -3.33 -11.00
CA ARG A 114 11.18 -2.59 -11.02
C ARG A 114 10.92 -1.15 -10.64
N ILE A 115 11.57 -0.68 -9.58
CA ILE A 115 11.35 0.65 -9.01
C ILE A 115 12.66 1.42 -9.05
N ALA A 116 12.70 2.49 -9.83
CA ALA A 116 13.76 3.47 -9.74
C ALA A 116 13.40 4.48 -8.63
N THR A 117 14.29 4.66 -7.67
CA THR A 117 14.13 5.64 -6.59
C THR A 117 14.87 6.93 -6.95
N GLY A 118 14.51 8.04 -6.28
CA GLY A 118 15.20 9.33 -6.45
C GLY A 118 16.71 9.32 -6.16
N THR A 119 17.23 8.27 -5.51
CA THR A 119 18.65 8.07 -5.22
C THR A 119 19.42 7.46 -6.39
N GLY A 120 18.76 7.15 -7.51
CA GLY A 120 19.37 6.54 -8.71
C GLY A 120 19.56 5.03 -8.61
N THR A 121 19.10 4.40 -7.52
CA THR A 121 19.09 2.94 -7.35
C THR A 121 17.81 2.36 -7.94
N THR A 122 17.93 1.18 -8.57
CA THR A 122 16.78 0.41 -9.01
C THR A 122 16.65 -0.83 -8.14
N GLU A 123 15.48 -1.02 -7.54
CA GLU A 123 15.13 -2.21 -6.76
C GLU A 123 14.16 -3.08 -7.58
N GLU A 124 14.31 -4.40 -7.48
CA GLU A 124 13.42 -5.37 -8.12
C GLU A 124 12.71 -6.18 -7.03
N ILE A 125 11.39 -6.27 -7.12
CA ILE A 125 10.54 -6.95 -6.15
C ILE A 125 9.64 -7.91 -6.90
N GLU A 126 9.65 -9.18 -6.51
CA GLU A 126 8.71 -10.18 -7.03
C GLU A 126 7.32 -9.94 -6.47
N ILE A 127 6.33 -9.91 -7.36
CA ILE A 127 4.94 -9.69 -7.02
C ILE A 127 4.12 -10.90 -7.46
N LEU A 128 3.37 -11.46 -6.50
CA LEU A 128 2.36 -12.46 -6.75
C LEU A 128 0.99 -11.79 -6.82
N ALA A 129 0.56 -11.45 -8.02
CA ALA A 129 -0.71 -10.76 -8.19
C ALA A 129 -1.93 -11.73 -8.27
N TRP A 130 -1.69 -13.04 -8.34
CA TRP A 130 -2.68 -14.13 -8.28
C TRP A 130 -2.40 -15.07 -7.11
N PRO A 131 -2.58 -14.62 -5.87
CA PRO A 131 -2.36 -15.50 -4.72
C PRO A 131 -3.40 -16.63 -4.72
N ASN A 132 -2.92 -17.85 -4.51
CA ASN A 132 -3.76 -19.06 -4.50
C ASN A 132 -4.49 -19.20 -3.15
N PRO A 133 -5.81 -19.47 -3.13
CA PRO A 133 -6.56 -19.74 -1.90
C PRO A 133 -5.98 -20.84 -1.00
N THR A 134 -5.18 -21.76 -1.54
CA THR A 134 -4.46 -22.76 -0.73
C THR A 134 -3.45 -22.13 0.25
N GLY A 135 -3.04 -20.89 0.01
CA GLY A 135 -2.21 -20.09 0.92
C GLY A 135 -2.96 -19.52 2.12
N LEU A 136 -4.28 -19.71 2.24
CA LEU A 136 -5.07 -19.19 3.35
C LEU A 136 -4.53 -19.55 4.75
N PRO A 137 -4.08 -20.79 5.03
CA PRO A 137 -3.50 -21.11 6.34
C PRO A 137 -2.28 -20.26 6.69
N LEU A 138 -1.42 -19.95 5.69
CA LEU A 138 -0.22 -19.12 5.89
C LEU A 138 -0.58 -17.67 6.19
N ILE A 139 -1.56 -17.12 5.46
CA ILE A 139 -2.08 -15.77 5.73
C ILE A 139 -2.69 -15.70 7.13
N ILE A 140 -3.48 -16.71 7.52
CA ILE A 140 -4.10 -16.80 8.85
C ILE A 140 -3.06 -16.80 9.96
N GLU A 141 -2.01 -17.62 9.84
CA GLU A 141 -0.93 -17.68 10.82
C GLU A 141 -0.21 -16.34 10.94
N HIS A 142 0.11 -15.71 9.80
CA HIS A 142 0.76 -14.41 9.77
C HIS A 142 -0.11 -13.31 10.39
N LEU A 143 -1.39 -13.23 10.03
CA LEU A 143 -2.33 -12.25 10.59
C LEU A 143 -2.53 -12.46 12.10
N ARG A 144 -2.51 -13.70 12.59
CA ARG A 144 -2.55 -13.97 14.04
C ARG A 144 -1.34 -13.39 14.75
N GLY A 145 -0.15 -13.57 14.18
CA GLY A 145 1.08 -12.97 14.69
C GLY A 145 0.97 -11.45 14.75
N ILE A 146 0.59 -10.82 13.63
CA ILE A 146 0.41 -9.37 13.55
C ILE A 146 -0.59 -8.86 14.59
N GLN A 147 -1.76 -9.52 14.75
CA GLN A 147 -2.78 -9.13 15.72
C GLN A 147 -2.22 -9.14 17.14
N SER A 148 -1.59 -10.23 17.55
CA SER A 148 -1.00 -10.36 18.89
C SER A 148 0.11 -9.32 19.12
N ASP A 149 1.03 -9.18 18.17
CA ASP A 149 2.19 -8.31 18.30
C ASP A 149 1.81 -6.83 18.31
N THR A 150 0.86 -6.43 17.46
CA THR A 150 0.38 -5.04 17.37
C THR A 150 -0.36 -4.65 18.65
N ALA A 151 -1.25 -5.50 19.16
CA ALA A 151 -1.97 -5.24 20.41
C ALA A 151 -1.00 -5.12 21.60
N ALA A 152 0.00 -6.01 21.69
CA ALA A 152 1.04 -5.91 22.70
C ALA A 152 1.86 -4.62 22.55
N GLN A 153 2.17 -4.20 21.32
CA GLN A 153 2.92 -2.97 21.06
C GLN A 153 2.16 -1.72 21.52
N VAL A 154 0.84 -1.66 21.34
CA VAL A 154 0.01 -0.54 21.86
C VAL A 154 0.25 -0.38 23.36
N GLY A 155 0.11 -1.44 24.14
CA GLY A 155 0.29 -1.40 25.59
C GLY A 155 1.72 -1.00 26.01
N LEU A 156 2.74 -1.48 25.29
CA LEU A 156 4.14 -1.10 25.55
C LEU A 156 4.38 0.39 25.24
N LEU A 157 3.83 0.90 24.13
CA LEU A 157 3.98 2.30 23.73
C LEU A 157 3.24 3.25 24.67
N GLU A 158 2.04 2.91 25.12
CA GLU A 158 1.29 3.71 26.10
C GLU A 158 2.03 3.86 27.44
N GLN A 159 2.73 2.81 27.87
CA GLN A 159 3.58 2.86 29.07
C GLN A 159 4.83 3.71 28.83
N ALA A 160 5.51 3.47 27.70
CA ALA A 160 6.74 4.17 27.34
C ALA A 160 6.53 5.66 27.08
N HIS A 161 5.39 6.05 26.51
CA HIS A 161 5.03 7.45 26.24
C HIS A 161 5.01 8.33 27.50
N ARG A 162 4.86 7.74 28.69
CA ARG A 162 4.90 8.47 29.97
C ARG A 162 6.32 8.81 30.43
N ILE A 163 7.34 8.30 29.75
CA ILE A 163 8.75 8.46 30.11
C ILE A 163 9.42 9.37 29.06
N PRO A 164 9.92 10.55 29.44
CA PRO A 164 10.64 11.43 28.53
C PRO A 164 11.86 10.72 27.91
N GLY A 165 12.00 10.79 26.59
CA GLY A 165 13.12 10.17 25.87
C GLY A 165 13.07 8.64 25.80
N ALA A 166 11.88 8.03 25.98
CA ALA A 166 11.71 6.57 25.90
C ALA A 166 12.14 5.95 24.57
N PHE A 167 12.15 6.75 23.49
CA PHE A 167 12.58 6.33 22.16
C PHE A 167 13.56 7.35 21.60
N THR A 168 14.55 6.86 20.85
CA THR A 168 15.33 7.72 19.95
C THR A 168 14.50 8.09 18.71
N ASP A 169 14.79 9.22 18.08
CA ASP A 169 14.14 9.65 16.83
C ASP A 169 14.26 8.59 15.72
N ILE A 170 15.39 7.87 15.71
CA ILE A 170 15.65 6.79 14.75
C ILE A 170 14.70 5.63 14.98
N GLU A 171 14.54 5.17 16.22
CA GLU A 171 13.62 4.07 16.55
C GLU A 171 12.18 4.45 16.27
N ALA A 172 11.75 5.65 16.70
CA ALA A 172 10.41 6.16 16.41
C ALA A 172 10.14 6.19 14.90
N THR A 173 11.11 6.60 14.10
CA THR A 173 11.00 6.63 12.63
C THR A 173 10.95 5.24 12.01
N GLN A 174 11.79 4.30 12.45
CA GLN A 174 11.76 2.92 11.96
C GLN A 174 10.43 2.23 12.29
N MET A 175 9.93 2.42 13.52
CA MET A 175 8.62 1.91 13.95
C MET A 175 7.50 2.51 13.10
N THR A 176 7.51 3.83 12.93
CA THR A 176 6.51 4.55 12.14
C THR A 176 6.43 3.98 10.72
N THR A 177 7.57 3.82 10.04
CA THR A 177 7.61 3.25 8.69
C THR A 177 7.11 1.80 8.67
N ALA A 178 7.52 0.97 9.64
CA ALA A 178 7.07 -0.42 9.71
C ALA A 178 5.54 -0.52 9.86
N TYR A 179 4.93 0.30 10.70
CA TYR A 179 3.49 0.32 10.89
C TYR A 179 2.74 0.94 9.70
N CYS A 180 3.33 1.90 8.97
CA CYS A 180 2.80 2.37 7.68
C CYS A 180 2.77 1.24 6.64
N VAL A 181 3.86 0.48 6.50
CA VAL A 181 3.91 -0.67 5.57
C VAL A 181 2.90 -1.74 5.99
N GLN A 182 2.84 -2.08 7.27
CA GLN A 182 1.85 -3.03 7.78
C GLN A 182 0.43 -2.59 7.43
N ARG A 183 0.08 -1.30 7.63
CA ARG A 183 -1.24 -0.77 7.24
C ARG A 183 -1.52 -0.91 5.74
N ALA A 184 -0.52 -0.66 4.90
CA ALA A 184 -0.66 -0.83 3.46
C ALA A 184 -0.86 -2.32 3.07
N ASP A 185 -0.09 -3.24 3.68
CA ASP A 185 -0.24 -4.68 3.46
C ASP A 185 -1.63 -5.19 3.87
N LEU A 186 -2.24 -4.64 4.93
CA LEU A 186 -3.61 -4.97 5.35
C LEU A 186 -4.65 -4.66 4.27
N VAL A 187 -4.43 -3.63 3.44
CA VAL A 187 -5.30 -3.33 2.28
C VAL A 187 -5.19 -4.46 1.25
N GLY A 188 -3.97 -4.95 1.01
CA GLY A 188 -3.72 -6.11 0.15
C GLY A 188 -4.40 -7.37 0.68
N TYR A 189 -4.22 -7.69 1.96
CA TYR A 189 -4.90 -8.82 2.59
C TYR A 189 -6.42 -8.70 2.53
N GLN A 190 -6.98 -7.52 2.75
CA GLN A 190 -8.42 -7.30 2.62
C GLN A 190 -8.90 -7.62 1.21
N ARG A 191 -8.17 -7.19 0.16
CA ARG A 191 -8.49 -7.51 -1.24
C ARG A 191 -8.44 -9.02 -1.49
N ILE A 192 -7.37 -9.69 -1.06
CA ILE A 192 -7.19 -11.15 -1.20
C ILE A 192 -8.33 -11.91 -0.55
N LEU A 193 -8.59 -11.64 0.74
CA LEU A 193 -9.61 -12.35 1.50
C LEU A 193 -11.01 -12.07 0.96
N THR A 194 -11.31 -10.85 0.50
CA THR A 194 -12.61 -10.54 -0.11
C THR A 194 -12.85 -11.37 -1.37
N VAL A 195 -11.90 -11.36 -2.32
CA VAL A 195 -12.01 -12.12 -3.57
C VAL A 195 -12.11 -13.62 -3.28
N TRP A 196 -11.29 -14.14 -2.37
CA TRP A 196 -11.35 -15.56 -2.00
C TRP A 196 -12.70 -15.91 -1.37
N ARG A 197 -13.21 -15.11 -0.42
CA ARG A 197 -14.53 -15.35 0.20
C ARG A 197 -15.65 -15.45 -0.84
N ASP A 198 -15.63 -14.55 -1.83
CA ASP A 198 -16.69 -14.44 -2.82
C ASP A 198 -16.65 -15.63 -3.81
N THR A 199 -15.45 -16.16 -4.08
CA THR A 199 -15.21 -17.31 -4.98
C THR A 199 -15.29 -18.69 -4.30
N GLN A 200 -15.20 -18.77 -2.97
CA GLN A 200 -15.29 -20.06 -2.26
C GLN A 200 -16.69 -20.70 -2.38
N PRO A 201 -16.81 -22.01 -2.65
CA PRO A 201 -18.12 -22.66 -2.66
C PRO A 201 -18.61 -23.04 -1.27
N ALA A 202 -17.70 -23.40 -0.35
CA ALA A 202 -18.04 -23.97 0.94
C ALA A 202 -18.41 -22.89 1.99
N PRO A 203 -19.61 -22.93 2.61
CA PRO A 203 -20.01 -21.94 3.62
C PRO A 203 -19.11 -21.91 4.87
N SER A 204 -18.49 -23.03 5.23
CA SER A 204 -17.52 -23.09 6.32
C SER A 204 -16.29 -22.24 6.03
N VAL A 205 -15.72 -22.34 4.83
CA VAL A 205 -14.55 -21.56 4.42
C VAL A 205 -14.91 -20.08 4.30
N LYS A 206 -16.08 -19.73 3.74
CA LYS A 206 -16.56 -18.34 3.71
C LYS A 206 -16.64 -17.72 5.12
N ARG A 207 -17.13 -18.48 6.11
CA ARG A 207 -17.21 -18.03 7.51
C ARG A 207 -15.83 -17.80 8.10
N VAL A 208 -14.86 -18.71 7.85
CA VAL A 208 -13.47 -18.54 8.31
C VAL A 208 -12.86 -17.28 7.71
N ILE A 209 -12.99 -17.07 6.40
CA ILE A 209 -12.47 -15.86 5.75
C ILE A 209 -13.18 -14.61 6.27
N GLY A 210 -14.50 -14.67 6.48
CA GLY A 210 -15.28 -13.59 7.07
C GLY A 210 -14.82 -13.19 8.47
N HIS A 211 -14.47 -14.15 9.31
CA HIS A 211 -13.87 -13.88 10.62
C HIS A 211 -12.53 -13.14 10.48
N TRP A 212 -11.65 -13.59 9.59
CA TRP A 212 -10.34 -12.94 9.38
C TRP A 212 -10.43 -11.56 8.74
N LEU A 213 -11.44 -11.30 7.92
CA LEU A 213 -11.75 -9.93 7.47
C LEU A 213 -12.08 -9.02 8.66
N GLY A 214 -12.83 -9.51 9.66
CA GLY A 214 -13.07 -8.77 10.90
C GLY A 214 -11.79 -8.54 11.72
N VAL A 215 -10.90 -9.54 11.78
CA VAL A 215 -9.59 -9.40 12.46
C VAL A 215 -8.71 -8.34 11.78
N LEU A 216 -8.78 -8.17 10.45
CA LEU A 216 -8.06 -7.09 9.77
C LEU A 216 -8.48 -5.70 10.27
N ASP A 217 -9.76 -5.50 10.60
CA ASP A 217 -10.26 -4.23 11.13
C ASP A 217 -9.73 -3.97 12.55
N GLU A 218 -9.62 -5.00 13.39
CA GLU A 218 -8.98 -4.92 14.71
C GLU A 218 -7.50 -4.51 14.58
N ILE A 219 -6.74 -5.20 13.73
CA ILE A 219 -5.33 -4.86 13.47
C ILE A 219 -5.22 -3.42 12.94
N ARG A 220 -6.11 -2.99 12.05
CA ARG A 220 -6.12 -1.61 11.53
C ARG A 220 -6.34 -0.58 12.63
N ALA A 221 -7.23 -0.86 13.58
CA ALA A 221 -7.45 0.03 14.73
C ALA A 221 -6.19 0.14 15.60
N ASP A 222 -5.57 -0.99 15.94
CA ASP A 222 -4.38 -1.02 16.80
C ASP A 222 -3.17 -0.36 16.12
N THR A 223 -2.94 -0.63 14.83
CA THR A 223 -1.86 0.04 14.07
C THR A 223 -2.05 1.55 14.00
N LYS A 224 -3.29 2.04 13.89
CA LYS A 224 -3.59 3.48 13.95
C LYS A 224 -3.31 4.05 15.34
N ALA A 225 -3.64 3.32 16.41
CA ALA A 225 -3.32 3.72 17.77
C ALA A 225 -1.79 3.83 17.97
N VAL A 226 -1.03 2.83 17.53
CA VAL A 226 0.44 2.85 17.54
C VAL A 226 0.98 4.09 16.84
N LEU A 227 0.54 4.37 15.61
CA LEU A 227 1.01 5.53 14.85
C LEU A 227 0.66 6.85 15.54
N ASN A 228 -0.54 6.99 16.10
CA ASN A 228 -0.93 8.19 16.83
C ASN A 228 -0.02 8.44 18.05
N ILE A 229 0.32 7.39 18.81
CA ILE A 229 1.25 7.50 19.94
C ILE A 229 2.63 7.94 19.44
N LEU A 230 3.16 7.28 18.41
CA LEU A 230 4.49 7.61 17.84
C LEU A 230 4.57 9.04 17.31
N VAL A 231 3.51 9.54 16.69
CA VAL A 231 3.43 10.94 16.22
C VAL A 231 3.43 11.92 17.38
N SER A 232 2.73 11.60 18.47
CA SER A 232 2.70 12.46 19.67
C SER A 232 4.03 12.50 20.45
N CYS A 233 4.95 11.58 20.16
CA CYS A 233 6.29 11.54 20.76
C CYS A 233 7.32 12.41 20.01
N ARG A 234 6.98 12.92 18.82
CA ARG A 234 7.83 13.80 18.00
C ARG A 234 7.53 15.26 18.28
#